data_AF-A0A7X6CM37-F1
#
_entry.id   AF-A0A7X6CM37-F1
#
_cell.length_a   1.000
_cell.length_b   1.000
_cell.length_c   1.000
_cell.angle_alpha   90.00
_cell.angle_beta   90.00
_cell.angle_gamma   90.00
#
_symmetry.space_group_name_H-M   'P 1'
#
loop_
_entity.id
_entity.type
_entity.pdbx_description
1 polymer ?
#
loop_
_entity_poly.entity_id
_entity_poly.type
_entity_poly.pdbx_seq_one_letter_code
_entity_poly.pdbx_strand_id
1 'polypeptide(L)'
;LAHSSGSACTSGSLEPSHVLRAMGLPYTTLHGSIRFSLSRHTTDAEIDRVLEVMPGIVQRLRDLSPFKNDQAEWLQDRQEAVAAAR
;
A
#
# COMPACT_ATOMS: atom_id res chain seq x y z
N LEU A 1 12.66 4.04 10.27
CA LEU A 1 11.58 3.36 9.49
C LEU A 1 12.04 2.07 8.80
N ALA A 2 11.24 0.99 8.81
CA ALA A 2 11.49 -0.22 8.00
C ALA A 2 10.39 -0.41 6.95
N HIS A 3 10.77 -0.82 5.74
CA HIS A 3 9.86 -0.94 4.61
C HIS A 3 9.93 -2.31 3.96
N SER A 4 8.78 -2.93 3.71
CA SER A 4 8.67 -4.21 3.03
C SER A 4 7.66 -4.08 1.90
N SER A 5 8.14 -4.21 0.66
CA SER A 5 7.27 -4.36 -0.51
C SER A 5 6.65 -5.76 -0.45
N GLY A 6 5.33 -5.84 -0.40
CA GLY A 6 4.58 -7.10 -0.50
C GLY A 6 4.53 -7.66 -1.94
N SER A 7 5.30 -7.08 -2.87
CA SER A 7 5.35 -7.50 -4.26
C SER A 7 5.94 -8.91 -4.38
N ALA A 8 5.16 -9.82 -4.95
CA ALA A 8 5.53 -11.15 -5.45
C ALA A 8 6.93 -11.19 -6.13
N CYS A 9 7.32 -10.09 -6.78
CA CYS A 9 8.61 -9.93 -7.45
C CYS A 9 9.85 -10.10 -6.55
N THR A 10 9.74 -9.86 -5.23
CA THR A 10 10.88 -9.95 -4.30
C THR A 10 11.03 -11.31 -3.63
N SER A 11 10.01 -12.19 -3.72
CA SER A 11 10.02 -13.53 -3.10
C SER A 11 10.24 -14.67 -4.10
N GLY A 12 10.52 -14.37 -5.37
CA GLY A 12 10.75 -15.37 -6.42
C GLY A 12 9.51 -16.16 -6.85
N SER A 13 8.32 -15.78 -6.38
CA SER A 13 7.05 -16.44 -6.72
C SER A 13 6.08 -15.38 -7.24
N LEU A 14 5.48 -15.62 -8.42
CA LEU A 14 4.44 -14.78 -9.02
C LEU A 14 3.13 -14.79 -8.22
N GLU A 15 2.99 -15.69 -7.25
CA GLU A 15 1.80 -15.79 -6.42
C GLU A 15 1.71 -14.62 -5.42
N PRO A 16 0.60 -13.88 -5.41
CA PRO A 16 0.41 -12.80 -4.45
C PRO A 16 0.27 -13.31 -3.02
N SER A 17 0.62 -12.45 -2.06
CA SER A 17 0.64 -12.77 -0.63
C SER A 17 -0.65 -13.45 -0.15
N HIS A 18 -0.50 -14.65 0.42
CA HIS A 18 -1.61 -15.44 0.97
C HIS A 18 -2.33 -14.70 2.12
N VAL A 19 -1.64 -13.83 2.85
CA VAL A 19 -2.23 -12.99 3.92
C VAL A 19 -3.14 -11.92 3.33
N LEU A 20 -2.68 -11.23 2.29
CA LEU A 20 -3.49 -10.20 1.62
C LEU A 20 -4.73 -10.80 0.93
N ARG A 21 -4.58 -12.03 0.40
CA ARG A 21 -5.69 -12.81 -0.15
C ARG A 21 -6.72 -13.17 0.94
N ALA A 22 -6.27 -13.61 2.11
CA ALA A 22 -7.13 -13.92 3.26
C ALA A 22 -7.84 -12.68 3.82
N MET A 23 -7.27 -11.47 3.65
CA MET A 23 -7.93 -10.21 4.00
C MET A 23 -9.01 -9.76 3.00
N GLY A 24 -9.29 -10.55 1.95
CA GLY A 24 -10.35 -10.28 0.98
C GLY A 24 -10.01 -9.17 -0.02
N LEU A 25 -8.72 -8.84 -0.19
CA LEU A 25 -8.30 -7.80 -1.13
C LEU A 25 -8.41 -8.29 -2.58
N PRO A 26 -8.95 -7.46 -3.51
CA PRO A 26 -9.02 -7.81 -4.93
C PRO A 26 -7.64 -8.13 -5.50
N TYR A 27 -7.57 -9.18 -6.33
CA TYR A 27 -6.31 -9.71 -6.89
C TYR A 27 -5.47 -8.66 -7.61
N THR A 28 -6.12 -7.74 -8.32
CA THR A 28 -5.50 -6.62 -9.05
C THR A 28 -4.74 -5.65 -8.15
N THR A 29 -5.10 -5.56 -6.86
CA THR A 29 -4.47 -4.63 -5.90
C THR A 29 -3.34 -5.29 -5.10
N LEU A 30 -3.25 -6.63 -5.12
CA LEU A 30 -2.26 -7.37 -4.34
C LEU A 30 -0.82 -7.05 -4.75
N HIS A 31 -0.59 -6.82 -6.05
CA HIS A 31 0.75 -6.61 -6.60
C HIS A 31 1.36 -5.23 -6.29
N GLY A 32 0.53 -4.24 -5.95
CA GLY A 32 0.97 -2.88 -5.59
C GLY A 32 1.03 -2.62 -4.09
N SER A 33 0.93 -3.67 -3.26
CA SER A 33 0.83 -3.53 -1.81
C SER A 33 2.18 -3.26 -1.15
N ILE A 34 2.17 -2.30 -0.23
CA ILE A 34 3.35 -1.81 0.45
C ILE A 34 3.09 -1.75 1.96
N ARG A 35 4.00 -2.31 2.78
CA ARG A 35 3.90 -2.29 4.25
C ARG A 35 5.05 -1.49 4.87
N PHE A 36 4.70 -0.40 5.55
CA PHE A 36 5.59 0.28 6.48
C PHE A 36 5.48 -0.39 7.85
N SER A 37 6.61 -0.80 8.43
CA SER A 37 6.68 -1.31 9.80
C SER A 37 7.36 -0.26 10.67
N LEU A 38 6.63 0.26 11.65
CA LEU A 38 7.12 1.25 12.59
C LEU A 38 7.72 0.55 13.82
N SER A 39 8.65 1.22 14.49
CA SER A 39 9.27 0.75 15.73
C SER A 39 9.38 1.91 16.73
N ARG A 40 9.77 1.63 17.97
CA ARG A 40 10.02 2.67 19.00
C ARG A 40 11.10 3.69 18.62
N HIS A 41 11.86 3.43 17.55
CA HIS A 41 12.89 4.32 17.03
C HIS A 41 12.41 5.13 15.83
N THR A 42 11.18 4.93 15.39
CA THR A 42 10.59 5.73 14.32
C THR A 42 10.31 7.12 14.84
N THR A 43 10.76 8.14 14.11
CA THR A 43 10.55 9.55 14.47
C THR A 43 9.48 10.18 13.59
N ASP A 44 8.89 11.27 14.07
CA ASP A 44 7.89 12.02 13.29
C ASP A 44 8.50 12.59 12.00
N ALA A 45 9.75 13.09 12.07
CA ALA A 45 10.47 13.58 10.90
C ALA A 45 10.68 12.51 9.82
N GLU A 46 10.88 11.26 10.23
CA GLU A 46 10.94 10.12 9.32
C GLU A 46 9.59 9.89 8.61
N ILE A 47 8.47 10.01 9.34
CA ILE A 47 7.11 9.90 8.79
C ILE A 47 6.81 11.06 7.84
N ASP A 48 7.12 12.29 8.24
CA ASP A 48 6.94 13.49 7.41
C ASP A 48 7.70 13.35 6.10
N ARG A 49 8.94 12.83 6.16
CA ARG A 49 9.73 12.58 4.96
C ARG A 49 9.09 11.58 4.01
N VAL A 50 8.45 10.53 4.54
CA VAL A 50 7.70 9.58 3.71
C VAL A 50 6.48 10.26 3.09
N LEU A 51 5.74 11.07 3.85
CA LEU A 51 4.57 11.79 3.37
C LEU A 51 4.90 12.83 2.29
N GLU A 52 6.08 13.44 2.33
CA GLU A 52 6.56 14.34 1.28
C GLU A 52 6.87 13.62 -0.03
N VAL A 53 7.52 12.46 0.04
CA VAL A 53 8.11 11.81 -1.15
C VAL A 53 7.14 10.80 -1.78
N MET A 54 6.44 10.04 -0.96
CA MET A 54 5.66 8.88 -1.41
C MET A 54 4.55 9.26 -2.40
N PRO A 55 3.78 10.35 -2.21
CA PRO A 55 2.75 10.75 -3.18
C PRO A 55 3.30 10.99 -4.58
N GLY A 56 4.47 11.63 -4.70
CA GLY A 56 5.11 11.90 -5.99
C GLY A 56 5.55 10.62 -6.71
N ILE A 57 6.07 9.64 -5.97
CA ILE A 57 6.42 8.32 -6.51
C ILE A 57 5.17 7.58 -6.99
N VAL A 58 4.10 7.55 -6.17
CA VAL A 58 2.83 6.90 -6.53
C VAL A 58 2.25 7.53 -7.79
N GLN A 59 2.25 8.87 -7.89
CA GLN A 59 1.74 9.57 -9.07
C GLN A 59 2.49 9.16 -10.33
N ARG A 60 3.83 9.18 -10.29
CA ARG A 60 4.67 8.79 -11.41
C ARG A 60 4.42 7.34 -11.86
N LEU A 61 4.25 6.42 -10.91
CA LEU A 61 3.94 5.01 -11.21
C LEU A 61 2.54 4.87 -11.83
N ARG A 62 1.55 5.64 -11.37
CA ARG A 62 0.20 5.67 -11.97
C ARG A 62 0.19 6.25 -13.38
N ASP A 63 1.04 7.24 -13.65
CA ASP A 63 1.13 7.85 -14.99
C ASP A 63 1.69 6.87 -16.02
N LEU A 64 2.59 5.98 -15.60
CA LEU A 64 3.19 4.93 -16.43
C LEU A 64 2.33 3.65 -16.51
N SER A 65 1.44 3.43 -15.54
CA SER A 65 0.62 2.23 -15.47
C SER A 65 -0.56 2.30 -16.44
N PRO A 66 -0.77 1.28 -17.29
CA PRO A 66 -2.00 1.15 -18.07
C PRO A 66 -3.20 0.75 -17.20
N PHE A 67 -2.97 0.33 -15.95
CA PHE A 67 -3.99 -0.02 -14.98
C PHE A 67 -4.24 1.16 -14.03
N LYS A 68 -5.33 1.89 -14.28
CA LYS A 68 -5.85 2.94 -13.40
C LYS A 68 -7.22 2.48 -12.90
N ASN A 69 -7.25 1.85 -11.72
CA ASN A 69 -8.50 1.43 -11.11
C ASN A 69 -8.74 2.26 -9.86
N ASP A 70 -9.17 3.51 -10.08
CA ASP A 70 -9.53 4.47 -9.02
C ASP A 70 -10.91 4.13 -8.40
N GLN A 71 -11.64 3.18 -9.00
CA GLN A 71 -12.94 2.66 -8.58
C GLN A 71 -12.76 1.48 -7.60
N ALA A 72 -11.90 1.64 -6.60
CA ALA A 72 -11.77 0.66 -5.54
C ALA A 72 -12.88 0.91 -4.49
N GLU A 73 -14.10 0.47 -4.77
CA GLU A 73 -15.25 0.57 -3.85
C GLU A 73 -14.88 0.06 -2.44
N TRP A 74 -14.12 -1.04 -2.36
CA TRP A 74 -13.62 -1.60 -1.10
C TRP A 74 -12.73 -0.67 -0.26
N LEU A 75 -12.10 0.34 -0.88
CA LEU A 75 -11.23 1.32 -0.21
C LEU A 75 -12.07 2.45 0.42
N GLN A 76 -13.20 2.82 -0.21
CA GLN A 76 -14.14 3.81 0.32
C GLN A 76 -14.78 3.29 1.61
N ASP A 77 -15.29 2.05 1.60
CA ASP A 77 -15.87 1.40 2.78
C ASP A 77 -14.90 1.37 3.98
N ARG A 78 -13.61 1.16 3.72
CA ARG A 78 -12.57 1.13 4.76
C ARG A 78 -12.18 2.51 5.27
N GLN A 79 -12.17 3.52 4.41
CA GLN A 79 -11.90 4.90 4.83
C GLN A 79 -13.02 5.44 5.72
N GLU A 80 -14.27 5.12 5.40
CA GLU A 80 -15.43 5.46 6.23
C GLU A 80 -15.34 4.82 7.61
N ALA A 81 -14.99 3.53 7.69
CA ALA A 81 -14.80 2.83 8.97
C ALA A 81 -13.69 3.44 9.84
N VAL A 82 -12.58 3.90 9.24
CA VAL A 82 -11.48 4.54 9.97
C VAL A 82 -11.83 5.98 10.37
N ALA A 83 -12.57 6.71 9.54
CA ALA A 83 -13.05 8.06 9.84
C ALA A 83 -14.10 8.06 10.96
N ALA A 84 -14.97 7.05 11.02
CA ALA A 84 -15.98 6.86 12.06
C ALA A 84 -15.40 6.41 13.42
N ALA A 85 -14.15 5.91 13.44
CA ALA A 85 -13.43 5.49 14.65
C ALA A 85 -12.60 6.61 15.30
N ARG A 86 -12.69 7.84 14.76
CA ARG A 86 -12.10 9.07 15.33
C ARG A 86 -13.18 9.90 16.01
#